data_AF-L1P1K4-F1
#
_entry.id   AF-L1P1K4-F1
#
_cell.length_a   1.000
_cell.length_b   1.000
_cell.length_c   1.000
_cell.angle_alpha   90.00
_cell.angle_beta   90.00
_cell.angle_gamma   90.00
#
_symmetry.space_group_name_H-M   'P 1'
#
loop_
_entity.id
_entity.type
_entity.pdbx_description
1 polymer ?
#
loop_
_entity_poly.entity_id
_entity_poly.type
_entity_poly.pdbx_seq_one_letter_code
_entity_poly.pdbx_strand_id
1 'polypeptide(L)'
;MVYSPENKGENNMAHLLIDTVKTDSGKKYIPFGTHRVRLFADKKSATPFRSLLRIRKKADGKKNQSGSGRFRLLVLRKSAVRAAILAEAEKILATDPKAEIAVISPRRKLRLKLGKLQQRHPDARIFCGGKLGKKARRFLSAGNRPSENVSDGLQAGNALVQETENNIIAEAAVQVRAAATAVLLPPPQHPAPAADTSTVPAHIVLLIRKNRPKKKTALLALLQQQHAADAAALLAGLQQQGYLKIDAAENVRYL
;
A
#
# COMPACT_ATOMS: atom_id res chain seq x y z
N MET A 1 -19.62 -18.53 -47.84
CA MET A 1 -19.03 -17.51 -46.95
C MET A 1 -18.27 -18.26 -45.86
N VAL A 2 -16.99 -18.53 -46.07
CA VAL A 2 -16.19 -19.39 -45.19
C VAL A 2 -15.70 -18.54 -44.02
N TYR A 3 -16.23 -18.79 -42.83
CA TYR A 3 -15.75 -18.20 -41.58
C TYR A 3 -14.33 -18.74 -41.31
N SER A 4 -13.31 -17.92 -41.57
CA SER A 4 -11.93 -18.20 -41.18
C SER A 4 -11.73 -17.77 -39.71
N PRO A 5 -11.39 -18.69 -38.78
CA PRO A 5 -11.16 -18.35 -37.38
C PRO A 5 -9.67 -18.12 -37.12
N GLU A 6 -9.02 -17.23 -37.87
CA GLU A 6 -7.60 -16.92 -37.67
C GLU A 6 -7.42 -15.44 -37.34
N ASN A 7 -7.18 -15.16 -36.05
CA ASN A 7 -6.59 -13.94 -35.45
C ASN A 7 -7.14 -13.60 -34.04
N LYS A 8 -7.45 -14.58 -33.19
CA LYS A 8 -7.76 -14.37 -31.76
C LYS A 8 -6.59 -14.69 -30.79
N GLY A 9 -5.39 -14.94 -31.30
CA GLY A 9 -4.30 -15.55 -30.52
C GLY A 9 -3.38 -14.60 -29.73
N GLU A 10 -3.17 -13.36 -30.19
CA GLU A 10 -2.06 -12.54 -29.67
C GLU A 10 -2.48 -11.25 -28.96
N ASN A 11 -3.65 -10.69 -29.26
CA ASN A 11 -4.05 -9.35 -28.81
C ASN A 11 -4.50 -9.25 -27.33
N ASN A 12 -4.26 -10.27 -26.49
CA ASN A 12 -4.78 -10.30 -25.12
C ASN A 12 -3.88 -10.96 -24.06
N MET A 13 -2.58 -11.06 -24.33
CA MET A 13 -1.66 -11.71 -23.40
C MET A 13 -1.18 -10.77 -22.29
N ALA A 14 -1.90 -10.76 -21.17
CA ALA A 14 -1.42 -10.08 -19.96
C ALA A 14 -0.12 -10.71 -19.39
N HIS A 15 0.66 -9.88 -18.72
CA HIS A 15 1.86 -10.24 -17.99
C HIS A 15 1.54 -10.44 -16.50
N LEU A 16 1.99 -11.55 -15.92
CA LEU A 16 1.78 -11.88 -14.51
C LEU A 16 3.12 -12.03 -13.79
N LEU A 17 3.41 -11.09 -12.88
CA LEU A 17 4.63 -11.05 -12.07
C LEU A 17 4.29 -11.45 -10.62
N ILE A 18 4.93 -12.49 -10.07
CA ILE A 18 4.59 -13.02 -8.73
C ILE A 18 5.81 -13.03 -7.80
N ASP A 19 5.68 -12.42 -6.63
CA ASP A 19 6.65 -12.45 -5.52
C ASP A 19 6.45 -13.67 -4.63
N THR A 20 6.97 -14.83 -5.05
CA THR A 20 6.79 -16.09 -4.31
C THR A 20 7.53 -16.13 -2.97
N VAL A 21 8.40 -15.14 -2.69
CA VAL A 21 9.09 -15.02 -1.39
C VAL A 21 8.15 -14.55 -0.30
N LYS A 22 7.10 -13.80 -0.67
CA LYS A 22 6.14 -13.24 0.27
C LYS A 22 4.70 -13.70 0.03
N THR A 23 4.42 -14.34 -1.10
CA THR A 23 3.10 -14.90 -1.40
C THR A 23 3.17 -16.39 -1.60
N ASP A 24 2.41 -17.13 -0.80
CA ASP A 24 2.08 -18.50 -1.16
C ASP A 24 1.04 -18.46 -2.28
N SER A 25 1.52 -18.70 -3.49
CA SER A 25 0.69 -18.57 -4.69
C SER A 25 0.23 -19.92 -5.22
N GLY A 26 0.67 -21.04 -4.60
CA GLY A 26 0.34 -22.43 -4.95
C GLY A 26 0.33 -22.75 -6.45
N LYS A 27 1.21 -23.64 -6.95
CA LYS A 27 1.32 -23.99 -8.39
C LYS A 27 -0.03 -24.09 -9.15
N LYS A 28 -1.06 -24.68 -8.53
CA LYS A 28 -2.39 -24.94 -9.11
C LYS A 28 -3.16 -23.69 -9.55
N TYR A 29 -2.88 -22.53 -8.97
CA TYR A 29 -3.65 -21.31 -9.24
C TYR A 29 -3.00 -20.38 -10.26
N ILE A 30 -1.81 -20.73 -10.75
CA ILE A 30 -1.05 -19.88 -11.65
C ILE A 30 -1.39 -20.26 -13.10
N PRO A 31 -1.88 -19.31 -13.92
CA PRO A 31 -2.33 -19.57 -15.29
C PRO A 31 -1.17 -19.66 -16.29
N PHE A 32 -0.36 -20.73 -16.20
CA PHE A 32 0.85 -20.93 -17.02
C PHE A 32 0.62 -21.11 -18.54
N GLY A 33 -0.63 -21.28 -18.97
CA GLY A 33 -1.00 -21.51 -20.38
C GLY A 33 -1.50 -20.26 -21.11
N THR A 34 -2.09 -19.29 -20.40
CA THR A 34 -2.81 -18.16 -21.00
C THR A 34 -2.08 -16.83 -20.90
N HIS A 35 -1.15 -16.68 -19.95
CA HIS A 35 -0.45 -15.42 -19.69
C HIS A 35 1.06 -15.59 -19.66
N ARG A 36 1.79 -14.47 -19.82
CA ARG A 36 3.24 -14.45 -19.64
C ARG A 36 3.56 -14.37 -18.14
N VAL A 37 3.94 -15.49 -17.54
CA VAL A 37 4.20 -15.62 -16.11
C VAL A 37 5.70 -15.46 -15.80
N ARG A 38 6.00 -14.63 -14.81
CA ARG A 38 7.33 -14.47 -14.21
C ARG A 38 7.23 -14.68 -12.71
N LEU A 39 7.96 -15.66 -12.19
CA LEU A 39 8.02 -15.94 -10.76
C LEU A 39 9.35 -15.43 -10.20
N PHE A 40 9.28 -14.62 -9.14
CA PHE A 40 10.44 -14.10 -8.42
C PHE A 40 10.51 -14.79 -7.07
N ALA A 41 11.51 -15.66 -6.94
CA ALA A 41 11.64 -16.59 -5.84
C ALA A 41 12.99 -16.45 -5.13
N ASP A 42 13.07 -16.91 -3.88
CA ASP A 42 14.34 -17.17 -3.21
C ASP A 42 14.68 -18.67 -3.32
N LYS A 43 15.82 -19.07 -2.77
CA LYS A 43 16.27 -20.48 -2.86
C LYS A 43 15.23 -21.45 -2.31
N LYS A 44 14.47 -21.08 -1.26
CA LYS A 44 13.45 -21.92 -0.62
C LYS A 44 12.16 -21.91 -1.42
N SER A 45 11.64 -20.74 -1.77
CA SER A 45 10.38 -20.59 -2.50
C SER A 45 10.46 -21.03 -3.96
N ALA A 46 11.67 -21.17 -4.53
CA ALA A 46 11.88 -21.70 -5.88
C ALA A 46 11.72 -23.22 -5.97
N THR A 47 11.98 -23.96 -4.89
CA THR A 47 11.92 -25.43 -4.86
C THR A 47 10.61 -25.99 -5.41
N PRO A 48 9.43 -25.52 -4.97
CA PRO A 48 8.15 -25.93 -5.52
C PRO A 48 7.88 -25.32 -6.90
N PHE A 49 8.85 -24.84 -7.68
CA PHE A 49 8.61 -24.47 -9.09
C PHE A 49 9.67 -25.08 -10.01
N ARG A 50 10.72 -25.67 -9.45
CA ARG A 50 11.77 -26.37 -10.21
C ARG A 50 11.25 -27.53 -11.05
N SER A 51 10.23 -28.25 -10.59
CA SER A 51 9.62 -29.33 -11.36
C SER A 51 8.99 -28.81 -12.66
N LEU A 52 8.40 -27.60 -12.66
CA LEU A 52 7.80 -26.99 -13.84
C LEU A 52 8.85 -26.65 -14.90
N LEU A 53 10.07 -26.33 -14.46
CA LEU A 53 11.22 -26.11 -15.34
C LEU A 53 11.69 -27.43 -15.98
N ARG A 54 11.67 -28.54 -15.24
CA ARG A 54 12.10 -29.86 -15.73
C ARG A 54 11.12 -30.47 -16.72
N ILE A 55 9.82 -30.37 -16.45
CA ILE A 55 8.76 -30.90 -17.32
C ILE A 55 8.83 -30.24 -18.70
N ARG A 56 9.12 -28.93 -18.77
CA ARG A 56 9.19 -28.19 -20.05
C ARG A 56 10.55 -28.27 -20.76
N LYS A 57 11.65 -28.53 -20.04
CA LYS A 57 12.98 -28.71 -20.67
C LYS A 57 13.09 -30.02 -21.46
N LYS A 58 12.23 -31.02 -21.18
CA LYS A 58 12.07 -32.20 -22.05
C LYS A 58 11.41 -31.85 -23.41
N ALA A 59 10.69 -30.74 -23.50
CA ALA A 59 10.06 -30.26 -24.74
C ALA A 59 10.98 -29.31 -25.52
N ASP A 60 11.69 -28.40 -24.84
CA ASP A 60 12.58 -27.41 -25.46
C ASP A 60 14.04 -27.61 -24.99
N GLY A 61 14.84 -28.28 -25.81
CA GLY A 61 16.23 -28.71 -25.52
C GLY A 61 17.30 -27.62 -25.34
N LYS A 62 16.98 -26.43 -24.81
CA LYS A 62 17.99 -25.37 -24.55
C LYS A 62 18.37 -25.28 -23.06
N LYS A 63 19.66 -25.49 -22.78
CA LYS A 63 20.28 -25.34 -21.46
C LYS A 63 20.49 -23.84 -21.19
N ASN A 64 19.94 -23.37 -20.05
CA ASN A 64 20.30 -22.15 -19.31
C ASN A 64 19.26 -21.01 -19.24
N GLN A 65 18.09 -21.16 -19.87
CA GLN A 65 16.90 -20.38 -19.51
C GLN A 65 15.71 -21.34 -19.49
N SER A 66 15.41 -21.95 -18.36
CA SER A 66 14.33 -22.94 -18.32
C SER A 66 12.97 -22.24 -18.29
N GLY A 67 12.24 -22.39 -19.39
CA GLY A 67 10.88 -21.93 -19.56
C GLY A 67 10.66 -21.44 -20.98
N SER A 68 9.57 -21.91 -21.62
CA SER A 68 9.06 -21.29 -22.85
C SER A 68 8.93 -19.77 -22.64
N GLY A 69 9.00 -18.95 -23.69
CA GLY A 69 8.98 -17.48 -23.57
C GLY A 69 7.85 -16.91 -22.66
N ARG A 70 6.78 -17.70 -22.47
CA ARG A 70 5.62 -17.48 -21.60
C ARG A 70 5.84 -17.76 -20.10
N PHE A 71 6.80 -18.57 -19.66
CA PHE A 71 7.08 -18.82 -18.24
C PHE A 71 8.55 -18.63 -17.92
N ARG A 72 8.89 -17.88 -16.85
CA ARG A 72 10.25 -17.87 -16.29
C ARG A 72 10.22 -17.88 -14.76
N LEU A 73 11.19 -18.56 -14.17
CA LEU A 73 11.49 -18.53 -12.74
C LEU A 73 12.83 -17.84 -12.51
N LEU A 74 12.83 -16.74 -11.76
CA LEU A 74 14.03 -16.02 -11.34
C LEU A 74 14.29 -16.30 -9.86
N VAL A 75 15.44 -16.91 -9.58
CA VAL A 75 15.88 -17.18 -8.21
C VAL A 75 16.84 -16.08 -7.77
N LEU A 76 16.43 -15.30 -6.78
CA LEU A 76 17.08 -14.07 -6.35
C LEU A 76 17.27 -14.05 -4.83
N ARG A 77 18.13 -13.15 -4.33
CA ARG A 77 18.13 -12.80 -2.91
C ARG A 77 16.83 -12.07 -2.57
N LYS A 78 16.28 -12.29 -1.37
CA LYS A 78 15.02 -11.69 -0.88
C LYS A 78 14.96 -10.16 -1.00
N SER A 79 16.11 -9.48 -0.85
CA SER A 79 16.26 -8.03 -0.99
C SER A 79 16.13 -7.57 -2.45
N ALA A 80 16.61 -8.38 -3.40
CA ALA A 80 16.66 -8.05 -4.82
C ALA A 80 15.30 -8.23 -5.54
N VAL A 81 14.40 -9.06 -5.00
CA VAL A 81 13.09 -9.36 -5.61
C VAL A 81 12.29 -8.12 -5.99
N ARG A 82 12.22 -7.12 -5.10
CA ARG A 82 11.48 -5.87 -5.37
C ARG A 82 12.04 -5.14 -6.59
N ALA A 83 13.37 -5.02 -6.66
CA ALA A 83 14.03 -4.31 -7.76
C ALA A 83 13.87 -5.08 -9.07
N ALA A 84 13.98 -6.41 -9.03
CA ALA A 84 13.80 -7.26 -10.20
C ALA A 84 12.37 -7.22 -10.76
N ILE A 85 11.33 -7.21 -9.90
CA ILE A 85 9.94 -7.07 -10.36
C ILE A 85 9.73 -5.73 -11.06
N LEU A 86 10.26 -4.65 -10.48
CA LEU A 86 10.15 -3.31 -11.06
C LEU A 86 10.87 -3.25 -12.43
N ALA A 87 12.11 -3.73 -12.50
CA ALA A 87 12.89 -3.75 -13.73
C ALA A 87 12.23 -4.59 -14.83
N GLU A 88 11.62 -5.73 -14.47
CA GLU A 88 10.88 -6.53 -15.45
C GLU A 88 9.62 -5.80 -15.95
N ALA A 89 8.90 -5.09 -15.06
CA ALA A 89 7.75 -4.28 -15.47
C ALA A 89 8.18 -3.15 -16.41
N GLU A 90 9.25 -2.42 -16.09
CA GLU A 90 9.83 -1.38 -16.96
C GLU A 90 10.25 -1.95 -18.31
N LYS A 91 10.89 -3.12 -18.33
CA LYS A 91 11.28 -3.80 -19.57
C LYS A 91 10.09 -4.20 -20.43
N ILE A 92 9.01 -4.68 -19.81
CA ILE A 92 7.77 -5.02 -20.52
C ILE A 92 7.19 -3.76 -21.16
N LEU A 93 7.08 -2.67 -20.41
CA LEU A 93 6.53 -1.39 -20.90
C LEU A 93 7.40 -0.74 -21.98
N ALA A 94 8.71 -0.92 -21.93
CA ALA A 94 9.62 -0.47 -22.98
C ALA A 94 9.41 -1.24 -24.29
N THR A 95 8.94 -2.49 -24.23
CA THR A 95 8.66 -3.31 -25.42
C THR A 95 7.23 -3.09 -25.92
N ASP A 96 6.28 -3.00 -24.99
CA ASP A 96 4.85 -2.83 -25.25
C ASP A 96 4.28 -1.76 -24.28
N PRO A 97 4.15 -0.51 -24.75
CA PRO A 97 3.61 0.59 -23.95
C PRO A 97 2.16 0.40 -23.49
N LYS A 98 1.38 -0.48 -24.16
CA LYS A 98 -0.03 -0.78 -23.85
C LYS A 98 -0.20 -2.08 -23.05
N ALA A 99 0.89 -2.65 -22.54
CA ALA A 99 0.87 -3.93 -21.86
C ALA A 99 -0.03 -3.93 -20.61
N GLU A 100 -0.75 -5.04 -20.42
CA GLU A 100 -1.46 -5.34 -19.18
C GLU A 100 -0.57 -6.11 -18.22
N ILE A 101 -0.25 -5.54 -17.05
CA ILE A 101 0.68 -6.11 -16.09
C ILE A 101 0.00 -6.30 -14.73
N ALA A 102 -0.17 -7.56 -14.31
CA ALA A 102 -0.59 -7.93 -12.98
C ALA A 102 0.62 -8.28 -12.10
N VAL A 103 0.79 -7.57 -10.99
CA VAL A 103 1.83 -7.81 -9.99
C VAL A 103 1.23 -8.32 -8.70
N ILE A 104 1.69 -9.49 -8.24
CA ILE A 104 1.27 -10.12 -6.99
C ILE A 104 2.41 -10.04 -5.98
N SER A 105 2.33 -9.07 -5.08
CA SER A 105 3.29 -8.88 -3.98
C SER A 105 2.67 -8.05 -2.84
N PRO A 106 2.86 -8.44 -1.57
CA PRO A 106 2.43 -7.66 -0.42
C PRO A 106 3.40 -6.52 -0.07
N ARG A 107 4.45 -6.29 -0.86
CA ARG A 107 5.47 -5.28 -0.56
C ARG A 107 4.92 -3.87 -0.82
N ARG A 108 4.60 -3.14 0.26
CA ARG A 108 4.10 -1.74 0.19
C ARG A 108 4.98 -0.81 -0.67
N LYS A 109 6.31 -0.89 -0.53
CA LYS A 109 7.26 -0.08 -1.32
C LYS A 109 7.21 -0.39 -2.82
N LEU A 110 6.89 -1.62 -3.21
CA LEU A 110 6.72 -1.98 -4.62
C LEU A 110 5.45 -1.35 -5.19
N ARG A 111 4.34 -1.45 -4.47
CA ARG A 111 3.05 -0.85 -4.86
C ARG A 111 3.17 0.66 -5.13
N LEU A 112 3.88 1.39 -4.26
CA LEU A 112 4.14 2.82 -4.45
C LEU A 112 4.92 3.12 -5.74
N LYS A 113 5.95 2.32 -6.04
CA LYS A 113 6.74 2.48 -7.27
C LYS A 113 5.94 2.13 -8.53
N LEU A 114 5.11 1.09 -8.47
CA LEU A 114 4.22 0.73 -9.58
C LEU A 114 3.17 1.80 -9.84
N GLY A 115 2.67 2.48 -8.80
CA GLY A 115 1.80 3.66 -8.95
C GLY A 115 2.49 4.80 -9.73
N LYS A 116 3.75 5.10 -9.39
CA LYS A 116 4.55 6.07 -10.17
C LYS A 116 4.83 5.60 -11.59
N LEU A 117 5.01 4.30 -11.80
CA LEU A 117 5.22 3.71 -13.11
C LEU A 117 3.96 3.83 -13.99
N GLN A 118 2.78 3.58 -13.43
CA GLN A 118 1.50 3.81 -14.11
C GLN A 118 1.32 5.27 -14.54
N GLN A 119 1.69 6.23 -13.67
CA GLN A 119 1.60 7.65 -14.02
C GLN A 119 2.51 8.03 -15.19
N ARG A 120 3.64 7.35 -15.36
CA ARG A 120 4.57 7.55 -16.49
C ARG A 120 4.11 6.86 -17.78
N HIS A 121 3.29 5.81 -17.66
CA HIS A 121 2.77 5.02 -18.78
C HIS A 121 1.23 4.94 -18.67
N PRO A 122 0.51 6.02 -19.02
CA PRO A 122 -0.94 6.07 -18.86
C PRO A 122 -1.67 5.04 -19.73
N ASP A 123 -1.09 4.66 -20.88
CA ASP A 123 -1.65 3.67 -21.80
C ASP A 123 -1.54 2.22 -21.31
N ALA A 124 -0.65 1.96 -20.36
CA ALA A 124 -0.49 0.64 -19.77
C ALA A 124 -1.57 0.39 -18.72
N ARG A 125 -1.89 -0.88 -18.45
CA ARG A 125 -2.77 -1.25 -17.33
C ARG A 125 -1.97 -2.02 -16.30
N ILE A 126 -1.68 -1.41 -15.14
CA ILE A 126 -0.93 -2.06 -14.07
C ILE A 126 -1.84 -2.36 -12.88
N PHE A 127 -1.97 -3.62 -12.51
CA PHE A 127 -2.63 -4.06 -11.28
C PHE A 127 -1.60 -4.52 -10.25
N CYS A 128 -1.76 -4.11 -8.99
CA CYS A 128 -0.91 -4.61 -7.89
C CYS A 128 -1.78 -5.15 -6.74
N GLY A 129 -1.62 -6.44 -6.42
CA GLY A 129 -2.35 -7.12 -5.35
C GLY A 129 -1.44 -7.90 -4.41
N GLY A 130 -1.89 -8.13 -3.16
CA GLY A 130 -1.14 -8.93 -2.19
C GLY A 130 -1.22 -10.45 -2.40
N LYS A 131 -2.24 -10.93 -3.12
CA LYS A 131 -2.48 -12.36 -3.38
C LYS A 131 -3.14 -12.57 -4.74
N LEU A 132 -2.93 -13.74 -5.34
CA LEU A 132 -3.57 -14.15 -6.59
C LEU A 132 -5.03 -14.60 -6.36
N GLY A 133 -5.89 -13.63 -6.03
CA GLY A 133 -7.31 -13.83 -5.73
C GLY A 133 -8.25 -13.46 -6.88
N LYS A 134 -9.55 -13.34 -6.58
CA LYS A 134 -10.61 -13.02 -7.55
C LYS A 134 -10.34 -11.74 -8.37
N LYS A 135 -9.86 -10.67 -7.71
CA LYS A 135 -9.54 -9.39 -8.38
C LYS A 135 -8.42 -9.55 -9.43
N ALA A 136 -7.32 -10.19 -9.05
CA ALA A 136 -6.21 -10.45 -9.96
C ALA A 136 -6.63 -11.33 -11.15
N ARG A 137 -7.47 -12.35 -10.92
CA ARG A 137 -8.00 -13.19 -11.99
C ARG A 137 -8.93 -12.43 -12.92
N ARG A 138 -9.83 -11.60 -12.36
CA ARG A 138 -10.68 -10.72 -13.17
C ARG A 138 -9.87 -9.79 -14.05
N PHE A 139 -8.81 -9.18 -13.53
CA PHE A 139 -7.91 -8.35 -14.30
C PHE A 139 -7.30 -9.12 -15.48
N LEU A 140 -6.75 -10.31 -15.22
CA LEU A 140 -6.16 -11.17 -16.26
C LEU A 140 -7.17 -11.66 -17.31
N SER A 141 -8.45 -11.80 -16.95
CA SER A 141 -9.52 -12.19 -17.88
C SER A 141 -10.19 -11.00 -18.58
N ALA A 142 -10.06 -9.77 -18.05
CA ALA A 142 -10.78 -8.59 -18.51
C ALA A 142 -10.30 -8.08 -19.88
N GLY A 143 -9.10 -8.46 -20.33
CA GLY A 143 -8.70 -8.24 -21.73
C GLY A 143 -9.74 -8.79 -22.73
N ASN A 144 -10.54 -9.81 -22.36
CA ASN A 144 -11.53 -10.42 -23.24
C ASN A 144 -12.88 -9.68 -23.37
N ARG A 145 -13.06 -8.47 -22.82
CA ARG A 145 -14.31 -7.70 -23.00
C ARG A 145 -14.04 -6.29 -23.53
N PRO A 146 -14.79 -5.83 -24.55
CA PRO A 146 -14.78 -4.41 -24.91
C PRO A 146 -15.27 -3.58 -23.72
N SER A 147 -14.60 -2.45 -23.54
CA SER A 147 -14.67 -1.55 -22.39
C SER A 147 -16.10 -1.21 -21.96
N GLU A 148 -16.50 -1.72 -20.79
CA GLU A 148 -17.45 -1.04 -19.91
C GLU A 148 -16.69 -0.69 -18.63
N ASN A 149 -16.36 0.60 -18.50
CA ASN A 149 -15.94 1.32 -17.29
C ASN A 149 -15.41 0.45 -16.13
N VAL A 150 -14.10 0.17 -16.12
CA VAL A 150 -13.40 -0.34 -14.94
C VAL A 150 -12.32 0.66 -14.52
N SER A 151 -12.76 1.74 -13.88
CA SER A 151 -11.92 2.71 -13.15
C SER A 151 -11.30 2.14 -11.87
N ASP A 152 -11.02 0.83 -11.81
CA ASP A 152 -10.80 0.10 -10.55
C ASP A 152 -9.40 -0.54 -10.45
N GLY A 153 -8.48 -0.18 -11.35
CA GLY A 153 -7.13 -0.75 -11.44
C GLY A 153 -6.13 -0.21 -10.40
N LEU A 154 -6.17 1.09 -10.11
CA LEU A 154 -5.29 1.75 -9.14
C LEU A 154 -5.97 2.91 -8.38
N GLN A 155 -7.20 3.30 -8.73
CA GLN A 155 -7.90 4.45 -8.15
C GLN A 155 -8.48 4.19 -6.75
N ALA A 156 -8.95 2.98 -6.44
CA ALA A 156 -9.49 2.66 -5.10
C ALA A 156 -8.46 2.74 -3.95
N GLY A 157 -7.15 2.83 -4.27
CA GLY A 157 -6.10 3.03 -3.28
C GLY A 157 -5.70 4.49 -3.05
N ASN A 158 -6.08 5.39 -3.96
CA ASN A 158 -5.68 6.80 -3.93
C ASN A 158 -6.87 7.76 -3.72
N ALA A 159 -8.10 7.37 -4.04
CA ALA A 159 -9.28 8.22 -3.81
C ALA A 159 -9.50 8.53 -2.32
N LEU A 160 -9.26 7.57 -1.42
CA LEU A 160 -9.36 7.81 0.03
C LEU A 160 -8.21 8.69 0.59
N VAL A 161 -7.15 8.93 -0.19
CA VAL A 161 -5.98 9.72 0.25
C VAL A 161 -5.97 11.11 -0.39
N GLN A 162 -6.58 11.29 -1.57
CA GLN A 162 -6.62 12.60 -2.24
C GLN A 162 -7.80 13.48 -1.84
N GLU A 163 -8.93 12.93 -1.39
CA GLU A 163 -10.06 13.75 -0.90
C GLU A 163 -9.75 14.39 0.47
N THR A 164 -8.78 13.86 1.22
CA THR A 164 -8.40 14.39 2.54
C THR A 164 -7.36 15.51 2.48
N GLU A 165 -6.60 15.68 1.39
CA GLU A 165 -5.55 16.71 1.31
C GLU A 165 -6.05 18.01 0.63
N ASN A 166 -6.95 17.92 -0.34
CA ASN A 166 -7.45 19.10 -1.05
C ASN A 166 -8.49 19.91 -0.25
N ASN A 167 -9.13 19.32 0.76
CA ASN A 167 -10.09 20.05 1.61
C ASN A 167 -9.40 20.88 2.72
N ILE A 168 -8.10 20.67 2.98
CA ILE A 168 -7.36 21.39 4.03
C ILE A 168 -6.79 22.72 3.52
N ILE A 169 -6.60 22.88 2.20
CA ILE A 169 -5.99 24.08 1.62
C ILE A 169 -7.04 25.19 1.38
N ALA A 170 -8.31 24.84 1.17
CA ALA A 170 -9.37 25.83 0.95
C ALA A 170 -9.84 26.52 2.25
N GLU A 171 -9.82 25.83 3.40
CA GLU A 171 -10.21 26.43 4.69
C GLU A 171 -9.15 27.39 5.27
N ALA A 172 -7.87 27.21 4.93
CA ALA A 172 -6.78 28.05 5.43
C ALA A 172 -6.78 29.47 4.83
N ALA A 173 -7.38 29.67 3.65
CA ALA A 173 -7.46 30.98 3.00
C ALA A 173 -8.57 31.89 3.58
N VAL A 174 -9.58 31.33 4.24
CA VAL A 174 -10.70 32.09 4.82
C VAL A 174 -10.35 32.63 6.21
N GLN A 175 -9.53 31.91 7.00
CA GLN A 175 -9.19 32.32 8.38
C GLN A 175 -8.17 33.47 8.46
N VAL A 176 -7.31 33.67 7.44
CA VAL A 176 -6.33 34.77 7.45
C VAL A 176 -6.99 36.14 7.24
N ARG A 177 -8.13 36.20 6.53
CA ARG A 177 -8.86 37.46 6.31
C ARG A 177 -9.76 37.87 7.49
N ALA A 178 -10.16 36.94 8.36
CA ALA A 178 -10.95 37.24 9.54
C ALA A 178 -10.11 37.76 10.72
N ALA A 179 -8.81 37.42 10.77
CA ALA A 179 -7.91 37.86 11.84
C ALA A 179 -7.41 39.31 11.69
N ALA A 180 -7.45 39.87 10.48
CA ALA A 180 -7.01 41.25 10.22
C ALA A 180 -8.03 42.32 10.65
N THR A 181 -9.32 41.96 10.77
CA THR A 181 -10.41 42.90 11.09
C THR A 181 -10.75 42.98 12.57
N ALA A 182 -10.02 42.29 13.45
CA ALA A 182 -10.25 42.28 14.91
C ALA A 182 -9.26 43.17 15.69
N VAL A 183 -8.33 43.84 15.01
CA VAL A 183 -7.26 44.65 15.64
C VAL A 183 -7.73 46.03 16.14
N LEU A 184 -9.03 46.37 16.05
CA LEU A 184 -9.46 47.77 16.19
C LEU A 184 -10.62 48.09 17.16
N LEU A 185 -10.87 47.29 18.21
CA LEU A 185 -11.82 47.69 19.27
C LEU A 185 -11.32 47.33 20.70
N PRO A 186 -11.49 48.22 21.70
CA PRO A 186 -11.05 48.02 23.08
C PRO A 186 -12.06 47.19 23.91
N PRO A 187 -11.68 46.70 25.10
CA PRO A 187 -12.23 45.49 25.70
C PRO A 187 -13.42 45.74 26.64
N PRO A 188 -14.37 44.79 26.78
CA PRO A 188 -15.21 44.69 27.96
C PRO A 188 -14.63 43.67 28.95
N GLN A 189 -14.64 44.10 30.21
CA GLN A 189 -14.16 43.43 31.40
C GLN A 189 -15.03 42.23 31.80
N HIS A 190 -14.41 41.16 32.31
CA HIS A 190 -14.80 40.31 33.47
C HIS A 190 -14.23 38.88 33.35
N PRO A 191 -14.06 38.17 34.50
CA PRO A 191 -13.00 38.30 35.48
C PRO A 191 -11.91 37.24 35.25
N ALA A 192 -10.70 37.49 35.76
CA ALA A 192 -9.66 36.48 35.85
C ALA A 192 -10.09 35.33 36.79
N PRO A 193 -9.80 34.07 36.44
CA PRO A 193 -9.36 33.09 37.41
C PRO A 193 -7.86 32.84 37.24
N ALA A 194 -7.20 32.93 38.39
CA ALA A 194 -5.88 32.44 38.75
C ALA A 194 -5.10 31.65 37.68
N ALA A 195 -3.90 32.14 37.42
CA ALA A 195 -2.81 31.37 36.89
C ALA A 195 -2.62 30.08 37.72
N ASP A 196 -2.86 28.93 37.09
CA ASP A 196 -2.23 27.65 37.41
C ASP A 196 -2.14 26.85 36.10
N THR A 197 -1.25 27.28 35.21
CA THR A 197 -0.86 26.53 34.02
C THR A 197 -0.07 25.29 34.42
N SER A 198 -0.77 24.23 34.83
CA SER A 198 -0.24 22.87 34.74
C SER A 198 -0.34 22.41 33.29
N THR A 199 0.52 22.99 32.45
CA THR A 199 0.59 22.64 31.03
C THR A 199 1.35 21.31 30.92
N VAL A 200 0.69 20.26 30.46
CA VAL A 200 1.36 18.98 30.17
C VAL A 200 2.54 19.26 29.23
N PRO A 201 3.78 18.86 29.59
CA PRO A 201 4.93 19.11 28.74
C PRO A 201 4.79 18.45 27.36
N ALA A 202 5.14 19.16 26.29
CA ALA A 202 4.98 18.70 24.91
C ALA A 202 5.66 17.34 24.62
N HIS A 203 6.77 17.05 25.31
CA HIS A 203 7.47 15.78 25.17
C HIS A 203 6.65 14.57 25.68
N ILE A 204 5.80 14.76 26.70
CA ILE A 204 4.88 13.72 27.22
C ILE A 204 3.81 13.38 26.19
N VAL A 205 3.26 14.40 25.52
CA VAL A 205 2.29 14.21 24.44
C VAL A 205 2.90 13.40 23.29
N LEU A 206 4.14 13.71 22.89
CA LEU A 206 4.86 12.96 21.86
C LEU A 206 5.12 11.49 22.27
N LEU A 207 5.50 11.26 23.53
CA LEU A 207 5.75 9.92 24.07
C LEU A 207 4.49 9.05 24.06
N ILE A 208 3.35 9.64 24.41
CA ILE A 208 2.04 8.98 24.38
C ILE A 208 1.62 8.68 22.93
N ARG A 209 1.81 9.61 21.99
CA ARG A 209 1.53 9.37 20.56
C ARG A 209 2.39 8.26 19.97
N LYS A 210 3.62 8.09 20.46
CA LYS A 210 4.56 7.04 20.03
C LYS A 210 4.19 5.65 20.57
N ASN A 211 3.83 5.55 21.85
CA ASN A 211 3.61 4.26 22.51
C ASN A 211 2.13 3.83 22.54
N ARG A 212 1.19 4.78 22.44
CA ARG A 212 -0.27 4.58 22.46
C ARG A 212 -0.75 3.49 23.44
N PRO A 213 -0.46 3.62 24.76
CA PRO A 213 -0.99 2.69 25.75
C PRO A 213 -2.51 2.59 25.66
N LYS A 214 -3.05 1.36 25.68
CA LYS A 214 -4.50 1.12 25.56
C LYS A 214 -5.22 1.06 26.90
N LYS A 215 -4.46 0.91 28.00
CA LYS A 215 -4.95 0.74 29.37
C LYS A 215 -4.36 1.82 30.27
N LYS A 216 -5.13 2.29 31.25
CA LYS A 216 -4.73 3.31 32.24
C LYS A 216 -3.46 2.89 33.00
N THR A 217 -3.36 1.63 33.41
CA THR A 217 -2.19 1.09 34.11
C THR A 217 -0.91 1.20 33.28
N ALA A 218 -0.98 0.85 31.99
CA ALA A 218 0.15 0.98 31.06
C ALA A 218 0.51 2.45 30.78
N LEU A 219 -0.48 3.35 30.77
CA LEU A 219 -0.25 4.79 30.64
C LEU A 219 0.44 5.36 31.88
N LEU A 220 0.00 4.98 33.09
CA LEU A 220 0.61 5.38 34.34
C LEU A 220 2.04 4.86 34.47
N ALA A 221 2.29 3.60 34.15
CA ALA A 221 3.65 3.03 34.15
C ALA A 221 4.59 3.79 33.20
N LEU A 222 4.10 4.19 32.03
CA LEU A 222 4.86 4.98 31.06
C LEU A 222 5.13 6.40 31.56
N LEU A 223 4.17 7.05 32.24
CA LEU A 223 4.37 8.37 32.84
C LEU A 223 5.34 8.31 34.03
N GLN A 224 5.25 7.27 34.86
CA GLN A 224 6.17 7.05 35.99
C GLN A 224 7.61 6.83 35.57
N GLN A 225 7.83 6.18 34.42
CA GLN A 225 9.18 5.99 33.85
C GLN A 225 9.86 7.30 33.44
N GLN A 226 9.09 8.37 33.22
CA GLN A 226 9.64 9.69 32.86
C GLN A 226 9.66 10.63 34.06
N HIS A 227 8.57 10.66 34.83
CA HIS A 227 8.41 11.51 36.00
C HIS A 227 7.65 10.75 37.09
N ALA A 228 8.39 10.10 37.99
CA ALA A 228 7.82 9.26 39.05
C ALA A 228 6.94 10.03 40.05
N ALA A 229 7.25 11.31 40.30
CA ALA A 229 6.55 12.12 41.30
C ALA A 229 5.20 12.68 40.81
N ASP A 230 5.05 12.95 39.50
CA ASP A 230 3.91 13.73 38.97
C ASP A 230 3.02 12.96 37.99
N ALA A 231 3.18 11.63 37.89
CA ALA A 231 2.46 10.82 36.90
C ALA A 231 0.93 10.94 37.00
N ALA A 232 0.38 11.08 38.20
CA ALA A 232 -1.06 11.27 38.42
C ALA A 232 -1.52 12.69 38.03
N ALA A 233 -0.73 13.72 38.33
CA ALA A 233 -1.02 15.10 37.93
C ALA A 233 -0.94 15.28 36.41
N LEU A 234 0.05 14.65 35.75
CA LEU A 234 0.18 14.62 34.30
C LEU A 234 -1.00 13.90 33.62
N LEU A 235 -1.48 12.80 34.20
CA LEU A 235 -2.68 12.11 33.72
C LEU A 235 -3.91 13.04 33.77
N ALA A 236 -4.11 13.73 34.90
CA ALA A 236 -5.20 14.68 35.06
C ALA A 236 -5.09 15.83 34.05
N GLY A 237 -3.90 16.38 33.85
CA GLY A 237 -3.64 17.41 32.83
C GLY A 237 -3.94 16.93 31.42
N LEU A 238 -3.59 15.69 31.06
CA LEU A 238 -3.88 15.11 29.75
C LEU A 238 -5.38 14.92 29.49
N GLN A 239 -6.16 14.65 30.55
CA GLN A 239 -7.62 14.57 30.47
C GLN A 239 -8.27 15.95 30.39
N GLN A 240 -7.82 16.90 31.21
CA GLN A 240 -8.32 18.28 31.23
C GLN A 240 -8.05 19.01 29.91
N GLN A 241 -6.87 18.79 29.32
CA GLN A 241 -6.49 19.36 28.02
C GLN A 241 -7.08 18.58 26.83
N GLY A 242 -7.86 17.52 27.09
CA GLY A 242 -8.60 16.81 26.05
C GLY A 242 -7.74 15.97 25.11
N TYR A 243 -6.53 15.53 25.50
CA TYR A 243 -5.72 14.63 24.67
C TYR A 243 -6.19 13.17 24.74
N LEU A 244 -6.84 12.80 25.85
CA LEU A 244 -7.34 11.45 26.06
C LEU A 244 -8.52 11.43 27.04
N LYS A 245 -9.34 10.38 26.94
CA LYS A 245 -10.38 10.01 27.90
C LYS A 245 -10.16 8.59 28.38
N ILE A 246 -10.47 8.34 29.65
CA ILE A 246 -10.41 6.99 30.23
C ILE A 246 -11.86 6.53 30.44
N ASP A 247 -12.19 5.35 29.94
CA ASP A 247 -13.53 4.77 30.16
C ASP A 247 -13.64 4.05 31.51
N ALA A 248 -14.87 3.66 31.88
CA ALA A 248 -15.14 2.94 33.13
C ALA A 248 -14.41 1.56 33.21
N ALA A 249 -13.96 1.01 32.09
CA ALA A 249 -13.18 -0.22 32.00
C ALA A 249 -11.65 0.04 31.94
N GLU A 250 -11.25 1.26 32.33
CA GLU A 250 -9.88 1.76 32.36
C GLU A 250 -9.14 1.71 31.01
N ASN A 251 -9.86 1.76 29.89
CA ASN A 251 -9.27 1.90 28.57
C ASN A 251 -9.02 3.36 28.22
N VAL A 252 -7.88 3.61 27.59
CA VAL A 252 -7.48 4.95 27.13
C VAL A 252 -7.98 5.17 25.71
N ARG A 253 -8.76 6.22 25.49
CA ARG A 253 -9.23 6.71 24.19
C ARG A 253 -8.55 8.04 23.88
N TYR A 254 -7.83 8.09 22.77
CA TYR A 254 -7.19 9.32 22.30
C TYR A 254 -8.20 10.16 21.52
N LEU A 255 -8.19 11.47 21.76
CA LEU A 255 -9.01 12.46 21.07
C LEU A 255 -8.21 13.18 19.98
#